data_AF-A0A956YID8-F1
#
_entry.id   AF-A0A956YID8-F1
#
_cell.length_a   1.000
_cell.length_b   1.000
_cell.length_c   1.000
_cell.angle_alpha   90.00
_cell.angle_beta   90.00
_cell.angle_gamma   90.00
#
_symmetry.space_group_name_H-M   'P 1'
#
loop_
_entity.id
_entity.type
_entity.pdbx_description
1 polymer ?
#
loop_
_entity_poly.entity_id
_entity_poly.type
_entity_poly.pdbx_seq_one_letter_code
_entity_poly.pdbx_strand_id
1 'polypeptide(L)' 'MSKDDLIENYAGVTEVSKRLNIHPESVRRLIRQGKLPAIKFGNKWLVEKATLDQYASRYDPRPGNKATLF' A
#
# COMPACT_ATOMS: atom_id res chain seq x y z
N MET A 1 14.16 -20.62 5.86
CA MET A 1 13.38 -19.36 5.84
C MET A 1 12.41 -19.45 6.99
N SER A 2 12.66 -18.69 8.05
CA SER A 2 11.84 -18.72 9.26
C SER A 2 10.54 -17.97 8.98
N LYS A 3 9.45 -18.40 9.62
CA LYS A 3 8.11 -17.86 9.38
C LYS A 3 8.01 -16.37 9.74
N ASP A 4 8.88 -15.94 10.66
CA ASP A 4 9.02 -14.56 11.13
C ASP A 4 9.54 -13.62 10.04
N ASP A 5 10.51 -14.07 9.22
CA ASP A 5 11.08 -13.28 8.12
C ASP A 5 10.03 -12.90 7.06
N LEU A 6 9.05 -13.79 6.84
CA LEU A 6 7.98 -13.56 5.87
C LEU A 6 6.97 -12.51 6.35
N ILE A 7 6.72 -12.46 7.67
CA ILE A 7 5.87 -11.43 8.29
C ILE A 7 6.61 -10.09 8.35
N GLU A 8 7.93 -10.14 8.53
CA GLU A 8 8.74 -8.93 8.50
C GLU A 8 8.78 -8.29 7.12
N ASN A 9 8.89 -9.07 6.05
CA ASN A 9 9.05 -8.53 4.70
C ASN A 9 7.75 -8.16 4.00
N TYR A 10 6.61 -8.77 4.38
CA TYR A 10 5.34 -8.54 3.70
C TYR A 10 4.27 -7.94 4.63
N ALA A 11 3.62 -6.89 4.14
CA ALA A 11 2.53 -6.19 4.78
C ALA A 11 1.20 -6.50 4.07
N GLY A 12 0.17 -6.87 4.84
CA GLY A 12 -1.18 -7.01 4.31
C GLY A 12 -1.86 -5.65 4.10
N VAL A 13 -3.02 -5.64 3.44
CA VAL A 13 -3.81 -4.42 3.16
C VAL A 13 -4.05 -3.55 4.40
N THR A 14 -4.37 -4.15 5.56
CA THR A 14 -4.63 -3.43 6.81
C THR A 14 -3.36 -2.79 7.40
N GLU A 15 -2.21 -3.42 7.20
CA GLU A 15 -0.93 -2.89 7.65
C GLU A 15 -0.52 -1.70 6.78
N VAL A 16 -0.63 -1.89 5.46
CA VAL A 16 -0.40 -0.85 4.44
C VAL A 16 -1.31 0.36 4.68
N SER A 17 -2.58 0.13 5.00
CA SER A 17 -3.54 1.21 5.25
C SER A 17 -3.14 2.07 6.45
N LYS A 18 -2.67 1.44 7.52
CA LYS A 18 -2.15 2.14 8.70
C LYS A 18 -0.86 2.90 8.37
N ARG A 19 0.06 2.29 7.62
CA ARG A 19 1.33 2.90 7.20
C ARG A 19 1.13 4.15 6.34
N LEU A 20 0.24 4.07 5.36
CA LEU A 20 -0.07 5.17 4.43
C LEU A 20 -1.12 6.14 4.99
N ASN A 21 -1.69 5.84 6.16
CA ASN A 21 -2.79 6.59 6.77
C ASN A 21 -3.98 6.83 5.82
N ILE A 22 -4.36 5.79 5.06
CA ILE A 22 -5.49 5.81 4.13
C ILE A 22 -6.45 4.66 4.40
N HIS A 23 -7.68 4.76 3.92
CA HIS A 23 -8.67 3.69 4.09
C HIS A 23 -8.23 2.39 3.36
N PRO A 24 -8.43 1.19 3.92
CA PRO A 24 -8.08 -0.10 3.29
C PRO A 24 -8.66 -0.27 1.89
N GLU A 25 -9.85 0.28 1.63
CA GLU A 25 -10.45 0.27 0.30
C GLU A 25 -9.67 1.11 -0.71
N SER A 26 -9.08 2.23 -0.27
CA SER A 26 -8.17 3.02 -1.10
C SER A 26 -6.90 2.25 -1.43
N VAL A 27 -6.36 1.48 -0.47
CA VAL A 27 -5.22 0.57 -0.74
C VAL A 27 -5.59 -0.46 -1.81
N ARG A 28 -6.74 -1.14 -1.68
CA ARG A 28 -7.20 -2.10 -2.71
C ARG A 28 -7.36 -1.42 -4.06
N ARG A 29 -7.90 -0.20 -4.09
CA ARG A 29 -8.01 0.59 -5.31
C ARG A 29 -6.64 0.90 -5.92
N LEU A 30 -5.64 1.30 -5.14
CA LEU A 30 -4.28 1.53 -5.62
C LEU A 30 -3.64 0.27 -6.21
N ILE A 31 -3.86 -0.88 -5.57
CA ILE A 31 -3.39 -2.18 -6.05
C ILE A 31 -4.06 -2.53 -7.38
N ARG A 32 -5.39 -2.40 -7.47
CA ARG A 32 -6.14 -2.66 -8.72
C ARG A 32 -5.77 -1.71 -9.86
N GLN A 33 -5.36 -0.48 -9.53
CA GLN A 33 -4.86 0.50 -10.50
C GLN A 33 -3.41 0.23 -10.93
N GLY A 34 -2.71 -0.73 -10.31
CA GLY A 34 -1.29 -0.99 -10.57
C GLY A 34 -0.34 0.09 -10.03
N LYS A 35 -0.83 1.01 -9.19
CA LYS A 35 0.00 2.07 -8.58
C LYS A 35 0.82 1.57 -7.42
N LEU A 36 0.28 0.61 -6.67
CA LEU A 36 0.96 -0.04 -5.57
C LEU A 36 1.22 -1.50 -5.94
N PRO A 37 2.48 -1.90 -6.14
CA PRO A 37 2.81 -3.28 -6.47
C PRO A 37 2.47 -4.19 -5.29
N ALA A 38 1.67 -5.22 -5.55
CA ALA A 38 1.23 -6.19 -4.57
C ALA A 38 1.16 -7.59 -5.18
N ILE A 39 1.45 -8.59 -4.37
CA ILE A 39 1.38 -10.01 -4.71
C ILE A 39 0.05 -10.55 -4.18
N LYS A 40 -0.67 -11.28 -5.04
CA LYS A 40 -1.89 -11.99 -4.63
C LYS A 40 -1.50 -13.32 -3.99
N PHE A 41 -1.74 -13.47 -2.70
CA PHE A 41 -1.52 -14.70 -1.95
C PHE A 41 -2.86 -15.28 -1.50
N GLY A 42 -3.38 -16.24 -2.28
CA GLY A 42 -4.74 -16.76 -2.12
C GLY A 42 -5.79 -15.66 -2.26
N ASN A 43 -6.53 -15.39 -1.18
CA ASN A 43 -7.56 -14.35 -1.12
C ASN A 43 -7.07 -13.00 -0.56
N LYS A 44 -5.77 -12.88 -0.25
CA LYS A 44 -5.19 -11.67 0.34
C LYS A 44 -4.20 -11.02 -0.61
N TRP A 45 -4.05 -9.70 -0.47
CA TRP A 45 -2.99 -8.94 -1.13
C TRP A 45 -1.88 -8.67 -0.12
N LEU A 46 -0.65 -8.95 -0.55
CA LEU A 46 0.57 -8.71 0.22
C LEU A 46 1.43 -7.69 -0.53
N VAL A 47 1.92 -6.70 0.20
CA VAL A 47 2.81 -5.65 -0.31
C VAL A 47 4.14 -5.83 0.40
N GLU A 48 5.24 -5.84 -0.35
CA GLU A 48 6.57 -5.88 0.24
C GLU A 48 6.86 -4.57 1.00
N LYS A 49 7.36 -4.66 2.24
CA LYS A 49 7.61 -3.47 3.07
C LYS A 49 8.65 -2.53 2.47
N ALA A 50 9.72 -3.05 1.88
CA ALA A 50 10.73 -2.24 1.20
C ALA A 50 10.11 -1.38 0.08
N THR A 51 9.21 -1.98 -0.70
CA THR A 51 8.49 -1.27 -1.76
C THR A 51 7.43 -0.32 -1.20
N LEU A 52 6.74 -0.70 -0.12
CA LEU A 52 5.80 0.15 0.60
C LEU A 52 6.47 1.41 1.14
N ASP A 53 7.65 1.30 1.74
CA ASP A 53 8.38 2.44 2.30
C ASP A 53 8.84 3.40 1.20
N GLN A 54 9.37 2.88 0.09
CA GLN A 54 9.68 3.69 -1.10
C GLN A 54 8.43 4.41 -1.64
N TYR A 55 7.29 3.71 -1.68
CA TYR A 55 6.04 4.30 -2.10
C TYR A 55 5.59 5.39 -1.14
N ALA A 56 5.63 5.14 0.18
CA ALA A 56 5.23 6.07 1.22
C ALA A 56 6.05 7.37 1.19
N SER A 57 7.35 7.30 0.89
CA SER A 57 8.19 8.49 0.74
C SER A 57 7.76 9.40 -0.42
N ARG A 58 7.15 8.85 -1.47
CA ARG A 58 6.66 9.59 -2.65
C ARG A 58 5.16 9.87 -2.61
N TYR A 59 4.42 9.16 -1.78
CA TYR A 59 2.97 9.18 -1.78
C TYR A 59 2.44 10.38 -1.00
N ASP A 60 1.72 11.27 -1.69
CA ASP A 60 0.94 12.32 -1.05
C ASP A 60 -0.50 11.81 -0.84
N PRO A 61 -0.93 11.55 0.41
CA PRO A 61 -2.24 10.98 0.71
C PRO A 61 -3.40 11.96 0.52
N ARG A 62 -3.15 13.22 0.13
CA ARG A 62 -4.19 14.23 -0.06
C ARG A 62 -5.25 13.76 -1.09
N PRO A 63 -6.50 13.50 -0.68
CA PRO A 63 -7.59 13.21 -1.62
C PRO A 63 -7.85 14.46 -2.48
N GLY A 64 -8.12 14.28 -3.79
CA GLY A 64 -8.37 15.40 -4.72
C GLY A 64 -9.50 16.32 -4.21
N ASN A 65 -9.42 17.64 -4.32
CA ASN A 65 -9.37 18.44 -5.55
C ASN A 65 -8.32 19.56 -5.36
N LYS A 66 -7.24 19.60 -6.16
CA LYS A 66 -6.48 20.84 -6.25
C LYS A 66 -7.41 21.83 -6.94
N ALA A 67 -7.89 22.85 -6.24
CA ALA A 67 -8.48 23.99 -6.93
C ALA A 67 -7.39 24.53 -7.83
N THR A 68 -7.46 24.24 -9.13
CA THR A 68 -6.65 24.93 -10.11
C THR A 68 -7.19 26.35 -10.13
N LEU A 69 -6.58 27.22 -9.34
CA LEU A 69 -6.77 28.67 -9.48
C LEU A 69 -6.09 29.03 -10.81
N PHE A 70 -6.90 29.09 -11.87
CA PHE A 70 -6.56 29.72 -13.14
C PHE A 70 -6.78 31.23 -13.03
#